data_AF-A0A813X492-F1
#
_entry.id   AF-A0A813X492-F1
#
_cell.length_a   1.000
_cell.length_b   1.000
_cell.length_c   1.000
_cell.angle_alpha   90.00
_cell.angle_beta   90.00
_cell.angle_gamma   90.00
#
_symmetry.space_group_name_H-M   'P 1'
#
loop_
_entity.id
_entity.type
_entity.pdbx_description
1 polymer ?
#
loop_
_entity_poly.entity_id
_entity_poly.type
_entity_poly.pdbx_seq_one_letter_code
_entity_poly.pdbx_strand_id
1 'polypeptide(L)'
;MKLVRLIVEKLCVVITIILVYENALVFYQHLFPYWWSHGLYKRFFFCFIVGHWLLINTVKHYYLAISKSPGFVADLKKDLSPEDELNYTKCLKCDAMRPPRAHHCKICDKCVLRFDHHCPWINNCVGYRNHAHFVLFCIYMTMIAAFSTIAGQQQFQLVIFHDQILFRLFDPLIKPYNLTIAVIEHNTIGPITGVLTLFLFIINLVAMGLVLSLTVWQMSLITKGQTCVEEKIDKSIMNNTKQQRQRLYDCGWRENWKRFFEVETGFQLLIRILVPYTFQPKYDGTQWVTKDNK
;
A
#
# COMPACT_ATOMS: atom_id res chain seq x y z
N MET A 1 -4.25 -10.58 25.20
CA MET A 1 -4.70 -10.11 23.86
C MET A 1 -4.05 -8.81 23.39
N LYS A 2 -3.99 -7.72 24.18
CA LYS A 2 -3.37 -6.44 23.76
C LYS A 2 -1.89 -6.57 23.34
N LEU A 3 -1.09 -7.33 24.10
CA LEU A 3 0.34 -7.55 23.81
C LEU A 3 0.57 -8.29 22.48
N VAL A 4 -0.13 -9.41 22.26
CA VAL A 4 -0.03 -10.19 21.01
C VAL A 4 -0.34 -9.31 19.80
N ARG A 5 -1.40 -8.51 19.89
CA ARG A 5 -1.80 -7.59 18.83
C ARG A 5 -0.75 -6.50 18.56
N LEU A 6 -0.15 -5.92 19.61
CA LEU A 6 0.95 -4.97 19.46
C LEU A 6 2.17 -5.60 18.77
N ILE A 7 2.50 -6.86 19.11
CA ILE A 7 3.58 -7.60 18.46
C ILE A 7 3.28 -7.80 16.98
N VAL A 8 2.07 -8.25 16.64
CA VAL A 8 1.64 -8.46 15.25
C VAL A 8 1.72 -7.17 14.43
N GLU A 9 1.26 -6.04 14.96
CA GLU A 9 1.31 -4.75 14.26
C GLU A 9 2.76 -4.30 14.00
N LYS A 10 3.65 -4.46 14.97
CA LYS A 10 5.09 -4.19 14.79
C LYS A 10 5.72 -5.12 13.75
N LEU A 11 5.38 -6.41 13.77
CA LEU A 11 5.86 -7.37 12.80
C LEU A 11 5.39 -7.02 11.38
N CYS A 12 4.13 -6.62 11.20
CA CYS A 12 3.61 -6.19 9.89
C CYS A 12 4.41 -5.00 9.35
N VAL A 13 4.72 -3.99 10.17
CA VAL A 13 5.56 -2.85 9.76
C VAL A 13 6.97 -3.28 9.37
N VAL A 14 7.60 -4.14 10.17
CA VAL A 14 8.94 -4.69 9.84
C VAL A 14 8.91 -5.46 8.53
N ILE A 15 7.90 -6.31 8.31
CA ILE A 15 7.71 -7.04 7.06
C ILE A 15 7.55 -6.08 5.88
N THR A 16 6.74 -5.02 6.01
CA THR A 16 6.61 -4.02 4.94
C THR A 16 7.93 -3.34 4.63
N ILE A 17 8.73 -2.97 5.64
CA ILE A 17 10.06 -2.38 5.44
C ILE A 17 10.98 -3.37 4.70
N ILE A 18 10.97 -4.65 5.07
CA ILE A 18 11.74 -5.70 4.39
C ILE A 18 11.31 -5.82 2.92
N LEU A 19 10.02 -5.85 2.63
CA LEU A 19 9.51 -5.92 1.24
C LEU A 19 9.90 -4.70 0.40
N VAL A 20 9.92 -3.50 0.99
CA VAL A 20 10.41 -2.29 0.30
C VAL A 20 11.91 -2.37 0.06
N TYR A 21 12.67 -2.82 1.07
CA TYR A 21 14.12 -2.96 0.98
C TYR A 21 14.54 -4.03 -0.04
N GLU A 22 13.82 -5.13 -0.12
CA GLU A 22 14.02 -6.21 -1.09
C GLU A 22 14.01 -5.68 -2.53
N ASN A 23 13.09 -4.76 -2.86
CA ASN A 23 13.04 -4.16 -4.19
C ASN A 23 14.33 -3.37 -4.53
N ALA A 24 14.97 -2.75 -3.53
CA ALA A 24 16.27 -2.12 -3.72
C ALA A 24 17.39 -3.16 -3.84
N LEU A 25 17.38 -4.21 -3.01
CA LEU A 25 18.37 -5.30 -3.08
C LEU A 25 18.39 -5.95 -4.45
N VAL A 26 17.22 -6.29 -5.00
CA VAL A 26 17.11 -6.92 -6.33
C VAL A 26 17.81 -6.06 -7.39
N PHE A 27 17.55 -4.75 -7.39
CA PHE A 27 18.18 -3.84 -8.33
C PHE A 27 19.71 -3.82 -8.19
N TYR A 28 20.23 -3.65 -6.98
CA TYR A 28 21.66 -3.41 -6.76
C TYR A 28 22.51 -4.68 -6.78
N GLN A 29 21.99 -5.80 -6.30
CA GLN A 29 22.75 -7.05 -6.18
C GLN A 29 22.61 -7.93 -7.43
N HIS A 30 21.47 -7.89 -8.13
CA HIS A 30 21.21 -8.79 -9.25
C HIS A 30 21.14 -8.06 -10.60
N LEU A 31 20.41 -6.95 -10.69
CA LEU A 31 20.19 -6.29 -11.99
C LEU A 31 21.41 -5.47 -12.44
N PHE A 32 21.96 -4.67 -11.54
CA PHE A 32 23.07 -3.78 -11.84
C PHE A 32 24.33 -4.51 -12.32
N PRO A 33 24.88 -5.52 -11.61
CA PRO A 33 26.11 -6.19 -12.05
C PRO A 33 25.93 -6.88 -13.42
N TYR A 34 24.75 -7.43 -13.67
CA TYR A 34 24.41 -8.07 -14.94
C TYR A 34 24.39 -7.06 -16.10
N TRP A 35 23.65 -5.96 -15.97
CA TRP A 35 23.58 -4.97 -17.05
C TRP A 35 24.92 -4.27 -17.29
N TRP A 36 25.68 -4.02 -16.22
CA TRP A 36 26.99 -3.40 -16.32
C TRP A 36 27.98 -4.29 -17.07
N SER A 37 28.09 -5.56 -16.68
CA SER A 37 29.01 -6.53 -17.31
C SER A 37 28.70 -6.81 -18.78
N HIS A 38 27.43 -6.70 -19.19
CA HIS A 38 26.98 -6.95 -20.56
C HIS A 38 26.88 -5.67 -21.42
N GLY A 39 27.37 -4.54 -20.93
CA GLY A 39 27.35 -3.27 -21.66
C GLY A 39 25.95 -2.68 -21.91
N LEU A 40 24.95 -3.09 -21.11
CA LEU A 40 23.54 -2.68 -21.24
C LEU A 40 23.28 -1.31 -20.57
N TYR A 41 24.14 -0.32 -20.80
CA TYR A 41 24.15 0.95 -20.07
C TYR A 41 22.86 1.77 -20.23
N LYS A 42 22.27 1.80 -21.43
CA LYS A 42 20.99 2.51 -21.67
C LYS A 42 19.86 1.97 -20.79
N ARG A 43 19.77 0.64 -20.70
CA ARG A 43 18.80 -0.04 -19.83
C ARG A 43 19.09 0.24 -18.36
N PHE A 44 20.37 0.18 -17.97
CA PHE A 44 20.79 0.54 -16.62
C PHE A 44 20.34 1.95 -16.24
N PHE A 45 20.67 2.99 -17.02
CA PHE A 45 20.32 4.37 -16.67
C PHE A 45 18.80 4.59 -16.62
N PHE A 46 18.05 4.03 -17.57
CA PHE A 46 16.60 4.07 -17.54
C PHE A 46 16.04 3.42 -16.27
N CYS A 47 16.45 2.20 -15.96
CA CYS A 47 15.96 1.48 -14.80
C CYS A 47 16.43 2.10 -13.49
N PHE A 48 17.61 2.72 -13.47
CA PHE A 48 18.12 3.47 -12.33
C PHE A 48 17.21 4.66 -12.03
N ILE A 49 16.92 5.50 -13.03
CA ILE A 49 16.08 6.69 -12.85
C ILE A 49 14.66 6.30 -12.40
N VAL A 50 14.02 5.38 -13.13
CA VAL A 50 12.65 4.94 -12.85
C VAL A 50 12.57 4.22 -11.51
N GLY A 51 13.49 3.28 -11.25
CA GLY A 51 13.53 2.50 -10.01
C GLY A 51 13.72 3.37 -8.77
N HIS A 52 14.61 4.37 -8.84
CA HIS A 52 14.80 5.32 -7.73
C HIS A 52 13.59 6.21 -7.53
N TRP A 53 12.97 6.71 -8.60
CA TRP A 53 11.75 7.50 -8.49
C TRP A 53 10.62 6.70 -7.83
N LEU A 54 10.44 5.43 -8.21
CA LEU A 54 9.47 4.53 -7.59
C LEU A 54 9.80 4.27 -6.11
N LEU A 55 11.07 4.00 -5.79
CA LEU A 55 11.51 3.74 -4.42
C LEU A 55 11.31 4.95 -3.51
N ILE A 56 11.71 6.14 -3.96
CA ILE A 56 11.55 7.40 -3.21
C ILE A 56 10.07 7.65 -2.91
N ASN A 57 9.18 7.50 -3.90
CA ASN A 57 7.76 7.68 -3.69
C ASN A 57 7.17 6.61 -2.76
N THR A 58 7.56 5.35 -2.92
CA THR A 58 7.13 4.24 -2.04
C THR A 58 7.49 4.53 -0.58
N VAL A 59 8.76 4.84 -0.31
CA VAL A 59 9.26 5.14 1.03
C VAL A 59 8.59 6.40 1.59
N LYS A 60 8.48 7.47 0.79
CA LYS A 60 7.87 8.72 1.23
C LYS A 60 6.42 8.54 1.64
N HIS A 61 5.61 7.89 0.81
CA HIS A 61 4.19 7.70 1.09
C HIS A 61 3.96 6.68 2.21
N TYR A 62 4.80 5.65 2.32
CA TYR A 62 4.77 4.76 3.48
C TYR A 62 5.06 5.52 4.77
N TYR A 63 6.15 6.32 4.80
CA TYR A 63 6.49 7.17 5.94
C TYR A 63 5.35 8.11 6.35
N LEU A 64 4.70 8.74 5.37
CA LEU A 64 3.57 9.64 5.65
C LEU A 64 2.33 8.88 6.15
N ALA A 65 2.07 7.67 5.65
CA ALA A 65 0.96 6.84 6.11
C ALA A 65 1.14 6.39 7.57
N ILE A 66 2.36 5.99 7.96
CA ILE A 66 2.66 5.57 9.34
C ILE A 66 2.73 6.76 10.31
N SER A 67 3.26 7.91 9.87
CA SER A 67 3.63 9.00 10.80
C SER A 67 2.54 10.04 10.97
N LYS A 68 1.69 10.28 9.96
CA LYS A 68 0.62 11.26 10.09
C LYS A 68 -0.48 10.72 10.99
N SER A 69 -0.97 11.57 11.90
CA SER A 69 -2.26 11.34 12.57
C SER A 69 -3.33 11.10 11.50
N PRO A 70 -4.22 10.11 11.67
CA PRO A 70 -5.32 9.85 10.75
C PRO A 70 -6.38 10.96 10.76
N GLY A 71 -6.30 11.88 11.75
CA GLY A 71 -7.30 12.88 12.06
C GLY A 71 -8.23 12.38 13.16
N PHE A 72 -7.82 12.49 14.43
CA PHE A 72 -8.70 12.13 15.54
C PHE A 72 -9.71 13.24 15.80
N VAL A 73 -10.95 12.86 16.14
CA VAL A 73 -12.01 13.82 16.47
C VAL A 73 -11.65 14.65 17.70
N ALA A 74 -10.93 14.09 18.66
CA ALA A 74 -10.44 14.81 19.84
C ALA A 74 -9.45 15.94 19.50
N ASP A 75 -8.85 15.93 18.30
CA ASP A 75 -7.95 16.98 17.84
C ASP A 75 -8.72 18.19 17.27
N LEU A 76 -10.05 18.09 17.10
CA LEU A 76 -10.89 19.19 16.65
C LEU A 76 -11.09 20.17 17.81
N LYS A 77 -10.65 21.41 17.63
CA LYS A 77 -10.96 22.54 18.51
C LYS A 77 -12.11 23.32 17.88
N LYS A 78 -13.36 22.90 18.10
CA LYS A 78 -14.52 23.61 17.56
C LYS A 78 -15.70 23.51 18.52
N ASP A 79 -16.29 24.65 18.84
CA ASP A 79 -17.62 24.73 19.43
C ASP A 79 -18.63 24.35 18.34
N LEU A 80 -19.46 23.35 18.60
CA LEU A 80 -20.44 22.88 17.62
C LEU A 80 -21.48 23.96 17.37
N SER A 81 -21.70 24.31 16.10
CA SER A 81 -22.87 25.12 15.75
C SER A 81 -24.14 24.27 15.87
N PRO A 82 -25.33 24.87 16.07
CA PRO A 82 -26.59 24.13 16.10
C PRO A 82 -26.85 23.29 14.84
N GLU A 83 -26.38 23.76 13.67
CA GLU A 83 -26.48 23.03 12.40
C GLU A 83 -25.50 21.83 12.33
N ASP A 84 -24.31 21.96 12.92
CA ASP A 84 -23.39 20.83 13.10
C ASP A 84 -24.03 19.75 14.00
N GLU A 85 -24.69 20.13 15.09
CA GLU A 85 -25.30 19.17 16.03
C GLU A 85 -26.34 18.23 15.36
N LEU A 86 -27.13 18.72 14.40
CA LEU A 86 -28.12 17.90 13.68
C LEU A 86 -27.48 16.79 12.84
N ASN A 87 -26.29 17.01 12.29
CA ASN A 87 -25.64 16.08 11.37
C ASN A 87 -24.58 15.19 12.05
N TYR A 88 -24.25 15.47 13.30
CA TYR A 88 -23.23 14.74 14.04
C TYR A 88 -23.84 13.55 14.79
N THR A 89 -23.05 12.49 14.95
CA THR A 89 -23.48 11.30 15.71
C THR A 89 -22.68 11.18 17.00
N LYS A 90 -23.34 10.88 18.12
CA LYS A 90 -22.63 10.69 19.40
C LYS A 90 -21.87 9.36 19.45
N CYS A 91 -20.62 9.39 19.88
CA CYS A 91 -19.88 8.18 20.26
C CYS A 91 -19.93 7.98 21.78
N LEU A 92 -20.61 6.92 22.23
CA LEU A 92 -20.72 6.62 23.66
C LEU A 92 -19.40 6.26 24.33
N LYS A 93 -18.43 5.72 23.58
CA LYS A 93 -17.13 5.30 24.13
C LYS A 93 -16.18 6.46 24.38
N CYS A 94 -16.15 7.41 23.46
CA CYS A 94 -15.29 8.59 23.56
C CYS A 94 -16.01 9.79 24.19
N ASP A 95 -17.31 9.65 24.50
CA ASP A 95 -18.23 10.73 24.86
C ASP A 95 -18.05 11.99 23.98
N ALA A 96 -17.95 11.77 22.66
CA ALA A 96 -17.64 12.81 21.70
C ALA A 96 -18.66 12.82 20.56
N MET A 97 -19.02 14.02 20.09
CA MET A 97 -19.80 14.20 18.87
C MET A 97 -18.91 13.95 17.64
N ARG A 98 -19.35 13.06 16.77
CA ARG A 98 -18.61 12.67 15.56
C ARG A 98 -19.18 13.40 14.35
N PRO A 99 -18.35 14.14 13.60
CA PRO A 99 -18.74 14.66 12.31
C PRO A 99 -19.18 13.54 11.34
N PRO A 100 -19.91 13.88 10.26
CA PRO A 100 -20.20 12.93 9.19
C PRO A 100 -18.95 12.17 8.72
N ARG A 101 -19.13 10.89 8.40
CA ARG A 101 -18.07 9.94 7.98
C ARG A 101 -17.03 9.59 9.05
N ALA A 102 -17.10 10.17 10.25
CA ALA A 102 -16.21 9.79 11.35
C ALA A 102 -16.76 8.56 12.10
N HIS A 103 -15.88 7.62 12.43
CA HIS A 103 -16.24 6.40 13.15
C HIS A 103 -15.24 6.08 14.26
N HIS A 104 -15.68 5.29 15.25
CA HIS A 104 -14.82 4.87 16.36
C HIS A 104 -14.01 3.64 15.98
N CYS A 105 -12.69 3.76 16.02
CA CYS A 105 -11.78 2.64 15.86
C CYS A 105 -11.64 1.92 17.21
N LYS A 106 -12.24 0.72 17.34
CA LYS A 106 -12.16 -0.11 18.56
C LYS A 106 -10.73 -0.49 18.95
N ILE A 107 -9.81 -0.40 18.01
CA ILE A 107 -8.42 -0.77 18.15
C ILE A 107 -7.62 0.35 18.81
N CYS A 108 -7.73 1.56 18.26
CA CYS A 108 -7.06 2.74 18.79
C CYS A 108 -7.82 3.38 19.95
N ASP A 109 -9.07 2.93 20.18
CA ASP A 109 -10.03 3.47 21.14
C ASP A 109 -10.28 4.97 20.96
N LYS A 110 -10.32 5.40 19.68
CA LYS A 110 -10.46 6.81 19.28
C LYS A 110 -11.40 6.94 18.09
N CYS A 111 -12.14 8.03 18.03
CA CYS A 111 -12.87 8.43 16.83
C CYS A 111 -11.93 9.05 15.79
N VAL A 112 -12.06 8.59 14.56
CA VAL A 112 -11.22 8.99 13.42
C VAL A 112 -12.09 9.62 12.35
N LEU A 113 -11.65 10.77 11.83
CA LEU A 113 -12.30 11.50 10.74
C LEU A 113 -12.20 10.71 9.45
N ARG A 114 -13.30 10.68 8.67
CA ARG A 114 -13.42 9.92 7.42
C ARG A 114 -12.78 8.53 7.53
N PHE A 115 -13.15 7.80 8.58
CA PHE A 115 -12.49 6.55 8.96
C PHE A 115 -12.69 5.50 7.87
N ASP A 116 -11.58 4.92 7.40
CA ASP A 116 -11.59 3.84 6.43
C ASP A 116 -11.41 2.49 7.13
N HIS A 117 -10.26 2.28 7.75
CA HIS A 117 -9.97 1.09 8.54
C HIS A 117 -8.77 1.30 9.48
N HIS A 118 -8.56 0.36 10.40
CA HIS A 118 -7.27 0.24 11.07
C HIS A 118 -6.40 -0.74 10.30
N CYS A 119 -5.16 -0.33 9.98
CA CYS A 119 -4.27 -1.12 9.16
C CYS A 119 -3.04 -1.55 9.96
N PRO A 120 -2.87 -2.85 10.24
CA PRO A 120 -1.68 -3.37 10.92
C PRO A 120 -0.37 -3.08 10.18
N TRP A 121 -0.40 -3.04 8.85
CA TRP A 121 0.77 -2.82 7.98
C TRP A 121 1.40 -1.42 8.06
N ILE A 122 0.64 -0.46 8.56
CA ILE A 122 1.14 0.89 8.87
C ILE A 122 1.10 1.18 10.38
N ASN A 123 0.68 0.21 11.20
CA ASN A 123 0.41 0.36 12.63
C ASN A 123 -0.34 1.65 12.97
N ASN A 124 -1.35 1.98 12.16
CA ASN A 124 -2.08 3.23 12.25
C ASN A 124 -3.49 3.06 11.64
N CYS A 125 -4.41 3.95 12.00
CA CYS A 125 -5.66 4.07 11.26
C CYS A 125 -5.41 4.72 9.90
N VAL A 126 -6.22 4.34 8.92
CA VAL A 126 -6.38 5.04 7.67
C VAL A 126 -7.63 5.92 7.82
N GLY A 127 -7.41 7.23 7.77
CA GLY A 127 -8.45 8.24 7.95
C GLY A 127 -8.13 9.50 7.16
N TYR A 128 -8.93 10.55 7.35
CA TYR A 128 -8.91 11.76 6.55
C TYR A 128 -7.50 12.29 6.19
N ARG A 129 -6.61 12.40 7.17
CA ARG A 129 -5.31 13.08 7.02
C ARG A 129 -4.20 12.23 6.40
N ASN A 130 -4.35 10.90 6.34
CA ASN A 130 -3.33 10.00 5.82
C ASN A 130 -3.83 9.04 4.71
N HIS A 131 -5.14 9.01 4.43
CA HIS A 131 -5.73 8.10 3.44
C HIS A 131 -5.10 8.24 2.05
N ALA A 132 -4.89 9.48 1.58
CA ALA A 132 -4.26 9.70 0.27
C ALA A 132 -2.82 9.16 0.22
N HIS A 133 -2.05 9.31 1.29
CA HIS A 133 -0.70 8.75 1.37
C HIS A 133 -0.70 7.22 1.44
N PHE A 134 -1.66 6.62 2.16
CA PHE A 134 -1.84 5.16 2.17
C PHE A 134 -2.13 4.60 0.77
N VAL A 135 -3.04 5.23 0.01
CA VAL A 135 -3.38 4.80 -1.34
C VAL A 135 -2.21 4.98 -2.30
N LEU A 136 -1.50 6.12 -2.23
CA LEU A 136 -0.30 6.34 -3.03
C LEU A 136 0.79 5.33 -2.68
N PHE A 137 0.99 5.00 -1.40
CA PHE A 137 1.90 3.93 -0.99
C PHE A 137 1.53 2.59 -1.65
N CYS A 138 0.25 2.19 -1.63
CA CYS A 138 -0.18 0.93 -2.26
C CYS A 138 0.07 0.95 -3.77
N ILE A 139 -0.24 2.05 -4.46
CA ILE A 139 0.03 2.22 -5.90
C ILE A 139 1.53 2.10 -6.19
N TYR A 140 2.37 2.86 -5.47
CA TYR A 140 3.81 2.86 -5.69
C TYR A 140 4.47 1.52 -5.34
N MET A 141 3.99 0.86 -4.28
CA MET A 141 4.43 -0.49 -3.92
C MET A 141 4.06 -1.52 -4.99
N THR A 142 2.85 -1.44 -5.57
CA THR A 142 2.49 -2.26 -6.73
C THR A 142 3.38 -1.98 -7.94
N MET A 143 3.63 -0.69 -8.24
CA MET A 143 4.44 -0.29 -9.40
C MET A 143 5.90 -0.72 -9.25
N ILE A 144 6.53 -0.55 -8.09
CA ILE A 144 7.93 -0.96 -7.87
C ILE A 144 8.06 -2.49 -7.91
N ALA A 145 7.12 -3.24 -7.33
CA ALA A 145 7.11 -4.69 -7.38
C ALA A 145 6.99 -5.22 -8.82
N ALA A 146 6.07 -4.66 -9.61
CA ALA A 146 5.91 -4.97 -11.03
C ALA A 146 7.15 -4.59 -11.85
N PHE A 147 7.70 -3.41 -11.60
CA PHE A 147 8.92 -2.94 -12.25
C PHE A 147 10.11 -3.87 -11.96
N SER A 148 10.33 -4.25 -10.71
CA SER A 148 11.37 -5.20 -10.30
C SER A 148 11.19 -6.57 -10.96
N THR A 149 9.94 -7.06 -11.05
CA THR A 149 9.60 -8.33 -11.70
C THR A 149 9.94 -8.31 -13.19
N ILE A 150 9.53 -7.26 -13.91
CA ILE A 150 9.78 -7.11 -15.35
C ILE A 150 11.27 -6.90 -15.61
N ALA A 151 11.92 -6.02 -14.84
CA ALA A 151 13.33 -5.70 -15.01
C ALA A 151 14.23 -6.91 -14.71
N GLY A 152 13.86 -7.76 -13.76
CA GLY A 152 14.56 -8.97 -13.35
C GLY A 152 14.16 -10.26 -14.06
N GLN A 153 13.23 -10.20 -15.02
CA GLN A 153 12.74 -11.39 -15.72
C GLN A 153 13.86 -12.19 -16.40
N GLN A 154 14.86 -11.53 -16.99
CA GLN A 154 15.96 -12.21 -17.67
C GLN A 154 16.86 -12.99 -16.70
N GLN A 155 17.15 -12.39 -15.55
CA GLN A 155 17.93 -13.04 -14.49
C GLN A 155 17.17 -14.23 -13.91
N PHE A 156 15.85 -14.08 -13.71
CA PHE A 156 15.00 -15.19 -13.31
C PHE A 156 15.02 -16.34 -14.34
N GLN A 157 14.91 -16.03 -15.62
CA GLN A 157 15.00 -17.02 -16.69
C GLN A 157 16.36 -17.72 -16.70
N LEU A 158 17.46 -17.01 -16.47
CA LEU A 158 18.80 -17.59 -16.38
C LEU A 158 18.89 -18.59 -15.21
N VAL A 159 18.38 -18.23 -14.02
CA VAL A 159 18.36 -19.12 -12.85
C VAL A 159 17.51 -20.37 -13.08
N ILE A 160 16.38 -20.26 -13.78
CA ILE A 160 15.47 -21.39 -14.01
C ILE A 160 15.94 -22.30 -15.16
N PHE A 161 16.38 -21.72 -16.28
CA PHE A 161 16.60 -22.46 -17.53
C PHE A 161 18.09 -22.74 -17.81
N HIS A 162 19.00 -21.92 -17.29
CA HIS A 162 20.42 -22.00 -17.61
C HIS A 162 21.26 -22.57 -16.47
N ASP A 163 20.89 -22.27 -15.23
CA ASP A 163 21.46 -22.90 -14.05
C ASP A 163 20.72 -24.22 -13.81
N GLN A 164 21.39 -25.36 -14.01
CA GLN A 164 20.83 -26.71 -13.78
C GLN A 164 20.47 -26.99 -12.31
N ILE A 165 20.32 -25.96 -11.46
CA ILE A 165 20.10 -26.05 -10.01
C ILE A 165 18.84 -26.86 -9.69
N LEU A 166 17.71 -26.55 -10.32
CA LEU A 166 16.47 -27.33 -10.11
C LEU A 166 16.62 -28.78 -10.60
N PHE A 167 17.31 -28.99 -11.72
CA PHE A 167 17.60 -30.33 -12.22
C PHE A 167 18.47 -31.12 -11.22
N ARG A 168 19.54 -30.53 -10.70
CA ARG A 168 20.47 -31.18 -9.74
C ARG A 168 19.89 -31.36 -8.33
N LEU A 169 19.00 -30.48 -7.86
CA LEU A 169 18.33 -30.61 -6.56
C LEU A 169 17.29 -31.73 -6.54
N PHE A 170 16.67 -32.02 -7.68
CA PHE A 170 15.60 -33.00 -7.81
C PHE A 170 15.98 -34.23 -8.65
N ASP A 171 17.25 -34.39 -9.04
CA ASP A 171 17.74 -35.59 -9.73
C ASP A 171 17.87 -36.75 -8.73
N PRO A 172 17.01 -37.79 -8.83
CA PRO A 172 17.03 -38.92 -7.91
C PRO A 172 18.25 -39.83 -8.08
N LEU A 173 19.08 -39.62 -9.12
CA LEU A 173 20.30 -40.39 -9.38
C LEU A 173 21.54 -39.81 -8.67
N ILE A 174 21.47 -38.59 -8.14
CA ILE A 174 22.57 -37.96 -7.41
C ILE A 174 22.58 -38.45 -5.96
N LYS A 175 23.54 -39.31 -5.61
CA LYS A 175 23.76 -39.75 -4.23
C LYS A 175 24.10 -38.53 -3.34
N PRO A 176 23.61 -38.46 -2.08
CA PRO A 176 23.76 -37.28 -1.22
C PRO A 176 25.22 -36.85 -0.98
N TYR A 177 26.17 -37.78 -1.04
CA TYR A 177 27.60 -37.47 -0.89
C TYR A 177 28.24 -36.79 -2.14
N ASN A 178 27.73 -37.07 -3.34
CA ASN A 178 28.20 -36.45 -4.59
C ASN A 178 27.61 -35.05 -4.78
N LEU A 179 26.43 -34.79 -4.22
CA LEU A 179 25.84 -33.45 -4.14
C LEU A 179 26.72 -32.52 -3.31
N THR A 180 27.30 -33.02 -2.21
CA THR A 180 28.19 -32.23 -1.34
C THR A 180 29.46 -31.83 -2.08
N ILE A 181 30.09 -32.75 -2.81
CA ILE A 181 31.32 -32.48 -3.58
C ILE A 181 31.05 -31.53 -4.77
N ALA A 182 29.96 -31.74 -5.52
CA ALA A 182 29.60 -30.87 -6.65
C ALA A 182 29.23 -29.43 -6.23
N VAL A 183 28.69 -29.24 -5.02
CA VAL A 183 28.41 -27.92 -4.42
C VAL A 183 29.68 -27.24 -3.91
N ILE A 184 30.69 -28.01 -3.51
CA ILE A 184 31.97 -27.50 -2.99
C ILE A 184 32.95 -27.15 -4.13
N GLU A 185 32.97 -27.93 -5.22
CA GLU A 185 33.93 -27.74 -6.32
C GLU A 185 33.56 -26.63 -7.32
N HIS A 186 32.27 -26.28 -7.45
CA HIS A 186 31.81 -25.12 -8.21
C HIS A 186 31.33 -24.01 -7.27
N ASN A 187 32.25 -23.10 -6.89
CA ASN A 187 31.99 -21.78 -6.32
C ASN A 187 30.65 -21.66 -5.56
N THR A 188 30.62 -22.10 -4.28
CA THR A 188 29.46 -22.18 -3.37
C THR A 188 28.50 -20.99 -3.39
N ILE A 189 28.98 -19.82 -3.82
CA ILE A 189 28.23 -18.57 -4.00
C ILE A 189 27.16 -18.69 -5.11
N GLY A 190 27.39 -19.45 -6.18
CA GLY A 190 26.46 -19.56 -7.32
C GLY A 190 25.11 -20.20 -6.97
N PRO A 191 25.08 -21.44 -6.44
CA PRO A 191 23.82 -22.11 -6.11
C PRO A 191 23.00 -21.41 -5.03
N ILE A 192 23.65 -20.85 -4.00
CA ILE A 192 22.99 -20.12 -2.91
C ILE A 192 22.35 -18.83 -3.43
N THR A 193 23.07 -18.08 -4.28
CA THR A 193 22.53 -16.85 -4.87
C THR A 193 21.36 -17.12 -5.82
N GLY A 194 21.39 -18.23 -6.56
CA GLY A 194 20.26 -18.68 -7.40
C GLY A 194 19.01 -19.01 -6.60
N VAL A 195 19.12 -19.83 -5.54
CA VAL A 195 17.98 -20.19 -4.67
C VAL A 195 17.41 -18.95 -3.96
N LEU A 196 18.27 -18.07 -3.46
CA LEU A 196 17.84 -16.81 -2.85
C LEU A 196 17.10 -15.93 -3.87
N THR A 197 17.62 -15.79 -5.09
CA THR A 197 16.97 -15.02 -6.16
C THR A 197 15.58 -15.56 -6.49
N LEU A 198 15.43 -16.88 -6.59
CA LEU A 198 14.14 -17.53 -6.83
C LEU A 198 13.15 -17.25 -5.68
N PHE A 199 13.61 -17.38 -4.43
CA PHE A 199 12.80 -17.13 -3.25
C PHE A 199 12.31 -15.68 -3.18
N LEU A 200 13.20 -14.70 -3.39
CA LEU A 200 12.86 -13.27 -3.44
C LEU A 200 11.88 -12.98 -4.59
N PHE A 201 12.10 -13.55 -5.77
CA PHE A 201 11.18 -13.37 -6.90
C PHE A 201 9.77 -13.87 -6.59
N ILE A 202 9.64 -15.04 -5.94
CA ILE A 202 8.35 -15.59 -5.52
C ILE A 202 7.69 -14.69 -4.47
N ILE A 203 8.43 -14.24 -3.46
CA ILE A 203 7.92 -13.32 -2.44
C ILE A 203 7.41 -12.03 -3.09
N ASN A 204 8.18 -11.44 -4.00
CA ASN A 204 7.80 -10.23 -4.71
C ASN A 204 6.51 -10.43 -5.52
N LEU A 205 6.36 -11.54 -6.24
CA LEU A 205 5.13 -11.85 -6.99
C LEU A 205 3.91 -11.99 -6.08
N VAL A 206 4.04 -12.72 -4.96
CA VAL A 206 2.96 -12.89 -3.99
C VAL A 206 2.59 -11.54 -3.35
N ALA A 207 3.58 -10.79 -2.90
CA ALA A 207 3.37 -9.45 -2.33
C ALA A 207 2.72 -8.51 -3.35
N MET A 208 3.18 -8.52 -4.60
CA MET A 208 2.60 -7.74 -5.69
C MET A 208 1.12 -8.08 -5.89
N GLY A 209 0.75 -9.36 -5.96
CA GLY A 209 -0.64 -9.78 -6.13
C GLY A 209 -1.55 -9.32 -4.99
N LEU A 210 -1.09 -9.47 -3.75
CA LEU A 210 -1.82 -9.03 -2.56
C LEU A 210 -2.00 -7.51 -2.52
N VAL A 211 -0.92 -6.75 -2.74
CA VAL A 211 -0.97 -5.28 -2.73
C VAL A 211 -1.78 -4.76 -3.92
N LEU A 212 -1.64 -5.34 -5.11
CA LEU A 212 -2.45 -4.98 -6.28
C LEU A 212 -3.95 -5.17 -6.01
N SER A 213 -4.34 -6.28 -5.39
CA SER A 213 -5.74 -6.54 -5.04
C SER A 213 -6.29 -5.49 -4.07
N LEU A 214 -5.50 -5.13 -3.05
CA LEU A 214 -5.83 -4.05 -2.12
C LEU A 214 -5.91 -2.69 -2.82
N THR A 215 -4.95 -2.36 -3.69
CA THR A 215 -4.91 -1.13 -4.47
C THR A 215 -6.16 -1.00 -5.33
N VAL A 216 -6.51 -2.03 -6.12
CA VAL A 216 -7.71 -2.04 -6.97
C VAL A 216 -8.97 -1.85 -6.14
N TRP A 217 -9.10 -2.54 -5.01
CA TRP A 217 -10.27 -2.40 -4.15
C TRP A 217 -10.40 -0.98 -3.59
N GLN A 218 -9.32 -0.41 -3.04
CA GLN A 218 -9.30 0.96 -2.52
C GLN A 218 -9.63 1.99 -3.60
N MET A 219 -9.03 1.88 -4.79
CA MET A 219 -9.36 2.75 -5.93
C MET A 219 -10.84 2.63 -6.34
N SER A 220 -11.44 1.45 -6.24
CA SER A 220 -12.87 1.25 -6.52
C SER A 220 -13.77 1.95 -5.52
N LEU A 221 -13.37 2.03 -4.24
CA LEU A 221 -14.10 2.74 -3.19
C LEU A 221 -14.03 4.25 -3.41
N ILE A 222 -12.83 4.78 -3.70
CA ILE A 222 -12.61 6.20 -4.03
C ILE A 222 -13.43 6.58 -5.25
N THR A 223 -13.43 5.75 -6.29
CA THR A 223 -14.22 5.96 -7.51
C THR A 223 -15.72 6.10 -7.23
N LYS A 224 -16.21 5.45 -6.18
CA LYS A 224 -17.61 5.51 -5.71
C LYS A 224 -17.83 6.55 -4.60
N GLY A 225 -16.82 7.33 -4.22
CA GLY A 225 -16.90 8.32 -3.15
C GLY A 225 -17.00 7.73 -1.73
N GLN A 226 -16.69 6.44 -1.55
CA GLN A 226 -16.92 5.71 -0.30
C GLN A 226 -15.63 5.42 0.48
N THR A 227 -15.78 5.22 1.79
CA THR A 227 -14.82 4.48 2.62
C THR A 227 -15.21 3.00 2.75
N CYS A 228 -14.31 2.17 3.28
CA CYS A 228 -14.59 0.77 3.58
C CYS A 228 -15.75 0.60 4.57
N VAL A 229 -15.89 1.52 5.54
CA VAL A 229 -17.00 1.48 6.51
C VAL A 229 -18.32 1.82 5.83
N GLU A 230 -18.33 2.85 4.99
CA GLU A 230 -19.52 3.27 4.25
C GLU A 230 -20.00 2.16 3.30
N GLU A 231 -19.08 1.47 2.62
CA GLU A 231 -19.45 0.33 1.77
C GLU A 231 -20.11 -0.79 2.57
N LYS A 232 -19.63 -1.07 3.79
CA LYS A 232 -20.23 -2.08 4.68
C LYS A 232 -21.61 -1.66 5.18
N ILE A 233 -21.78 -0.39 5.55
CA ILE A 233 -23.08 0.16 5.97
C ILE A 233 -24.08 0.05 4.82
N ASP A 234 -23.71 0.50 3.62
CA ASP A 234 -24.55 0.41 2.42
C ASP A 234 -24.97 -1.03 2.14
N LYS A 235 -24.01 -1.98 2.15
CA LYS A 235 -24.31 -3.41 1.94
C LYS A 235 -25.25 -3.97 3.01
N SER A 236 -25.07 -3.57 4.28
CA SER A 236 -25.94 -4.00 5.37
C SER A 236 -27.36 -3.46 5.22
N ILE A 237 -27.52 -2.19 4.84
CA ILE A 237 -28.83 -1.58 4.62
C ILE A 237 -29.53 -2.29 3.46
N MET A 238 -28.85 -2.47 2.32
CA MET A 238 -29.41 -3.19 1.18
C MET A 238 -29.92 -4.58 1.55
N ASN A 239 -29.15 -5.35 2.31
CA ASN A 239 -29.52 -6.71 2.69
C ASN A 239 -30.74 -6.73 3.62
N ASN A 240 -30.88 -5.72 4.50
CA ASN A 240 -31.95 -5.66 5.48
C ASN A 240 -33.24 -5.01 4.94
N THR A 241 -33.13 -3.98 4.11
CA THR A 241 -34.28 -3.19 3.64
C THR A 241 -34.66 -3.45 2.18
N LYS A 242 -33.85 -4.22 1.44
CA LYS A 242 -33.95 -4.38 -0.03
C LYS A 242 -33.94 -3.05 -0.80
N GLN A 243 -33.49 -1.95 -0.17
CA GLN A 243 -33.35 -0.65 -0.83
C GLN A 243 -32.11 -0.59 -1.72
N GLN A 244 -32.15 0.34 -2.68
CA GLN A 244 -31.02 0.62 -3.57
C GLN A 244 -29.90 1.35 -2.83
N ARG A 245 -28.63 1.17 -3.27
CA ARG A 245 -27.48 1.91 -2.71
C ARG A 245 -27.65 3.41 -2.94
N GLN A 246 -27.73 4.18 -1.87
CA GLN A 246 -27.77 5.64 -1.95
C GLN A 246 -26.40 6.23 -2.33
N ARG A 247 -25.27 5.68 -1.82
CA ARG A 247 -23.92 6.23 -2.03
C ARG A 247 -23.90 7.76 -1.93
N LEU A 248 -24.19 8.27 -0.73
CA LEU A 248 -24.49 9.68 -0.47
C LEU A 248 -23.41 10.65 -0.99
N TYR A 249 -22.13 10.24 -0.93
CA TYR A 249 -20.98 11.06 -1.34
C TYR A 249 -20.49 10.78 -2.77
N ASP A 250 -21.18 9.95 -3.55
CA ASP A 250 -20.78 9.63 -4.93
C ASP A 250 -21.14 10.76 -5.89
N CYS A 251 -20.15 11.56 -6.21
CA CYS A 251 -20.23 12.74 -7.05
C CYS A 251 -19.76 12.47 -8.49
N GLY A 252 -19.69 11.21 -8.90
CA GLY A 252 -19.11 10.81 -10.17
C GLY A 252 -17.60 10.69 -10.10
N TRP A 253 -17.04 9.72 -10.83
CA TRP A 253 -15.68 9.24 -10.61
C TRP A 253 -14.61 10.33 -10.65
N ARG A 254 -14.63 11.24 -11.64
CA ARG A 254 -13.64 12.32 -11.76
C ARG A 254 -13.65 13.23 -10.54
N GLU A 255 -14.85 13.60 -10.11
CA GLU A 255 -15.04 14.51 -8.99
C GLU A 255 -14.69 13.83 -7.66
N ASN A 256 -15.02 12.55 -7.51
CA ASN A 256 -14.63 11.77 -6.33
C ASN A 256 -13.11 11.71 -6.16
N TRP A 257 -12.36 11.53 -7.25
CA TRP A 257 -10.89 11.53 -7.23
C TRP A 257 -10.31 12.92 -6.92
N LYS A 258 -10.84 13.98 -7.53
CA LYS A 258 -10.46 15.36 -7.22
C LYS A 258 -10.67 15.69 -5.75
N ARG A 259 -11.84 15.33 -5.19
CA ARG A 259 -12.16 15.51 -3.77
C ARG A 259 -11.30 14.66 -2.86
N PHE A 260 -10.97 13.43 -3.25
CA PHE A 260 -10.11 12.55 -2.47
C PHE A 260 -8.69 13.12 -2.28
N PHE A 261 -8.13 13.71 -3.33
CA PHE A 261 -6.81 14.37 -3.29
C PHE A 261 -6.87 15.87 -2.95
N GLU A 262 -8.07 16.41 -2.80
CA GLU A 262 -8.37 17.82 -2.52
C GLU A 262 -7.69 18.76 -3.52
N VAL A 263 -8.00 18.54 -4.79
CA VAL A 263 -7.47 19.28 -5.94
C VAL A 263 -8.60 19.76 -6.84
N GLU A 264 -8.39 20.89 -7.51
CA GLU A 264 -9.37 21.51 -8.40
C GLU A 264 -9.11 21.12 -9.87
N THR A 265 -7.82 20.97 -10.23
CA THR A 265 -7.39 20.70 -11.60
C THR A 265 -6.70 19.34 -11.76
N GLY A 266 -6.71 18.80 -12.97
CA GLY A 266 -5.97 17.57 -13.30
C GLY A 266 -4.45 17.72 -13.16
N PHE A 267 -3.91 18.93 -13.38
CA PHE A 267 -2.49 19.19 -13.19
C PHE A 267 -2.07 19.14 -11.71
N GLN A 268 -2.90 19.70 -10.81
CA GLN A 268 -2.68 19.55 -9.37
C GLN A 268 -2.74 18.08 -8.94
N LEU A 269 -3.70 17.31 -9.49
CA LEU A 269 -3.77 15.87 -9.27
C LEU A 269 -2.48 15.16 -9.72
N LEU A 270 -1.98 15.50 -10.91
CA LEU A 270 -0.75 14.93 -11.43
C LEU A 270 0.45 15.23 -10.51
N ILE A 271 0.57 16.47 -10.03
CA ILE A 271 1.62 16.86 -9.07
C ILE A 271 1.50 16.07 -7.76
N ARG A 272 0.27 15.92 -7.22
CA ARG A 272 0.00 15.14 -6.00
C ARG A 272 0.43 13.68 -6.12
N ILE A 273 0.29 13.11 -7.32
CA ILE A 273 0.67 11.73 -7.60
C ILE A 273 2.18 11.65 -7.81
N LEU A 274 2.76 12.44 -8.72
CA LEU A 274 4.13 12.23 -9.21
C LEU A 274 5.24 12.73 -8.29
N VAL A 275 4.96 13.72 -7.44
CA VAL A 275 5.97 14.40 -6.64
C VAL A 275 5.90 13.90 -5.19
N PRO A 276 7.02 13.42 -4.61
CA PRO A 276 7.07 12.87 -3.25
C PRO A 276 7.08 13.97 -2.18
N TYR A 277 6.07 14.85 -2.17
CA TYR A 277 5.96 15.93 -1.18
C TYR A 277 4.81 15.71 -0.20
N THR A 278 4.95 16.33 0.98
CA THR A 278 3.91 16.32 1.99
C THR A 278 2.85 17.35 1.60
N PHE A 279 1.60 16.91 1.50
CA PHE A 279 0.47 17.84 1.38
C PHE A 279 -0.40 17.82 2.62
N GLN A 280 -0.94 19.00 2.96
CA GLN A 280 -1.91 19.14 4.03
C GLN A 280 -3.32 19.11 3.44
N PRO A 281 -4.29 18.55 4.18
CA PRO A 281 -5.68 18.71 3.81
C PRO A 281 -6.07 20.19 3.77
N LYS A 282 -6.84 20.58 2.77
CA LYS A 282 -7.42 21.92 2.56
C LYS A 282 -8.51 22.22 3.60
N TYR A 283 -9.20 21.18 4.07
CA TYR A 283 -10.33 21.30 5.00
C TYR A 283 -10.03 20.60 6.34
N ASP A 284 -10.93 20.75 7.31
CA ASP A 284 -10.80 20.15 8.64
C ASP A 284 -11.32 18.70 8.73
N GLY A 285 -11.97 18.21 7.66
CA GLY A 285 -12.52 16.86 7.56
C GLY A 285 -13.88 16.66 8.24
N THR A 286 -14.57 17.75 8.60
CA THR A 286 -15.86 17.71 9.29
C THR A 286 -17.06 17.87 8.36
N GLN A 287 -16.88 18.56 7.23
CA GLN A 287 -17.94 18.84 6.26
C GLN A 287 -17.68 18.14 4.93
N TRP A 288 -18.76 17.64 4.32
CA TRP A 288 -18.70 16.82 3.11
C TRP A 288 -19.84 17.15 2.16
N VAL A 289 -19.51 17.39 0.90
CA VAL A 289 -20.50 17.56 -0.16
C VAL A 289 -21.08 16.18 -0.52
N THR A 290 -22.40 16.13 -0.57
CA THR A 290 -23.24 14.99 -0.94
C THR A 290 -23.78 15.15 -2.36
N LYS A 291 -24.52 14.16 -2.86
CA LYS A 291 -25.23 14.26 -4.14
C LYS A 291 -26.28 15.36 -4.17
N ASP A 292 -26.89 15.65 -3.03
CA ASP A 292 -28.09 16.50 -2.95
C ASP A 292 -27.75 17.99 -2.81
N ASN A 293 -26.49 18.33 -2.48
CA ASN A 293 -26.02 19.71 -2.27
C ASN A 293 -24.77 20.03 -3.11
N LYS A 294 -24.75 19.54 -4.34
CA LYS A 294 -23.58 19.47 -5.21
C LYS A 294 -23.41 20.67 -6.13
#